data_AF-A0A972UW48-F1
#
_entry.id   AF-A0A972UW48-F1
#
_cell.length_a   1.000
_cell.length_b   1.000
_cell.length_c   1.000
_cell.angle_alpha   90.00
_cell.angle_beta   90.00
_cell.angle_gamma   90.00
#
_symmetry.space_group_name_H-M   'P 1'
#
loop_
_entity.id
_entity.type
_entity.pdbx_description
1 polymer ?
#
loop_
_entity_poly.entity_id
_entity_poly.type
_entity_poly.pdbx_seq_one_letter_code
_entity_poly.pdbx_strand_id
1 'polypeptide(L)'
;MDELKNIAPKLSKIRKENPFKIPNNYFDDFNARLDEKIKQEYQIKKSNPVIRILKPVIGIAASLAIIFMLVNWPFGKSEINQTANIESGLPEYNIENAIIGIMEEMDDISLFAIFESEIEDEPFSDDELIGYLSANLSDYDIYIESAE
;
A
#
# COMPACT_ATOMS: atom_id res chain seq x y z
N MET A 1 7.46 41.76 34.21
CA MET A 1 6.67 43.00 34.06
C MET A 1 6.81 43.58 32.66
N ASP A 2 8.01 43.61 32.07
CA ASP A 2 8.24 44.21 30.75
C ASP A 2 7.69 43.40 29.56
N GLU A 3 7.58 42.08 29.70
CA GLU A 3 6.99 41.21 28.68
C GLU A 3 5.50 41.54 28.43
N LEU A 4 4.73 41.71 29.50
CA LEU A 4 3.30 42.07 29.44
C LEU A 4 3.06 43.42 28.74
N LYS A 5 3.94 44.40 28.97
CA LYS A 5 3.86 45.73 28.31
C LYS A 5 4.04 45.63 26.79
N ASN A 6 4.80 44.66 26.30
CA ASN A 6 5.04 44.46 24.87
C ASN A 6 3.98 43.56 24.19
N ILE A 7 3.40 42.62 24.93
CA ILE A 7 2.45 41.63 24.39
C ILE A 7 1.01 42.19 24.39
N ALA A 8 0.60 42.92 25.42
CA ALA A 8 -0.74 43.49 25.54
C ALA A 8 -1.19 44.36 24.33
N PRO A 9 -0.37 45.29 23.80
CA PRO A 9 -0.76 46.08 22.62
C PRO A 9 -0.76 45.28 21.31
N LYS A 10 -0.12 44.11 21.25
CA LYS A 10 -0.23 43.19 20.11
C LYS A 10 -1.53 42.39 20.18
N LEU A 11 -1.87 41.90 21.37
CA LEU A 11 -3.09 41.13 21.61
C LEU A 11 -4.36 42.00 21.40
N SER A 12 -4.32 43.27 21.77
CA SER A 12 -5.45 44.19 21.56
C SER A 12 -5.74 44.51 20.08
N LYS A 13 -4.76 44.30 19.20
CA LYS A 13 -4.91 44.47 17.74
C LYS A 13 -5.54 43.26 17.05
N ILE A 14 -5.59 42.11 17.72
CA ILE A 14 -6.22 40.90 17.20
C ILE A 14 -7.74 41.10 17.29
N ARG A 15 -8.45 40.82 16.18
CA ARG A 15 -9.90 40.90 16.15
C ARG A 15 -10.49 39.87 17.12
N LYS A 16 -11.44 40.30 17.95
CA LYS A 16 -12.18 39.43 18.88
C LYS A 16 -13.30 38.67 18.15
N GLU A 17 -12.98 38.13 16.98
CA GLU A 17 -13.86 37.26 16.22
C GLU A 17 -13.35 35.83 16.36
N ASN A 18 -14.25 34.85 16.37
CA ASN A 18 -13.85 33.45 16.41
C ASN A 18 -13.30 33.07 15.01
N PRO A 19 -12.00 32.79 14.86
CA PRO A 19 -11.43 32.40 13.56
C PRO A 19 -11.85 30.97 13.17
N PHE A 20 -12.30 30.16 14.12
CA PHE A 20 -12.76 28.80 13.91
C PHE A 20 -14.27 28.79 13.78
N LYS A 21 -14.76 29.27 12.63
CA LYS A 21 -16.17 29.17 12.26
C LYS A 21 -16.32 28.15 11.14
N ILE A 22 -17.21 27.18 11.35
CA ILE A 22 -17.59 26.24 10.30
C ILE A 22 -18.42 26.96 9.22
N PRO A 23 -18.37 26.47 7.97
CA PRO A 23 -19.28 26.92 6.93
C PRO A 23 -20.75 26.72 7.34
N ASN A 24 -21.64 27.55 6.81
CA ASN A 24 -23.08 27.35 6.98
C ASN A 24 -23.46 25.98 6.40
N ASN A 25 -24.40 25.29 7.05
CA ASN A 25 -24.88 23.96 6.66
C ASN A 25 -23.79 22.88 6.58
N TYR A 26 -22.66 23.05 7.28
CA TYR A 26 -21.57 22.08 7.26
C TYR A 26 -22.04 20.68 7.66
N PHE A 27 -22.84 20.57 8.72
CA PHE A 27 -23.34 19.27 9.19
C PHE A 27 -24.54 18.77 8.39
N ASP A 28 -25.40 19.67 7.91
CA ASP A 28 -26.58 19.32 7.13
C ASP A 28 -26.20 18.64 5.80
N ASP A 29 -25.19 19.17 5.11
CA ASP A 29 -24.70 18.62 3.83
C ASP A 29 -23.61 17.55 4.00
N PHE A 30 -23.20 17.23 5.24
CA PHE A 30 -22.13 16.27 5.49
C PHE A 30 -22.44 14.88 4.94
N ASN A 31 -23.62 14.36 5.26
CA ASN A 31 -24.04 13.02 4.83
C ASN A 31 -24.05 12.89 3.30
N ALA A 32 -24.55 13.90 2.60
CA ALA A 32 -24.58 13.91 1.13
C ALA A 32 -23.17 13.87 0.52
N ARG A 33 -22.23 14.65 1.06
CA ARG A 33 -20.83 14.66 0.60
C ARG A 33 -20.11 13.36 0.93
N LEU A 34 -20.40 12.76 2.08
CA LEU A 34 -19.83 11.48 2.49
C LEU A 34 -20.32 10.37 1.55
N ASP A 35 -21.62 10.29 1.30
CA ASP A 35 -22.21 9.32 0.36
C ASP A 35 -21.65 9.46 -1.04
N GLU A 36 -21.43 10.70 -1.51
CA GLU A 36 -20.83 10.95 -2.81
C GLU A 36 -19.39 10.44 -2.88
N LYS A 37 -18.57 10.72 -1.85
CA LYS A 37 -17.18 10.23 -1.76
C LYS A 37 -17.11 8.71 -1.73
N ILE A 38 -17.95 8.08 -0.89
CA ILE A 38 -18.06 6.63 -0.81
C ILE A 38 -18.39 6.07 -2.20
N LYS A 39 -19.43 6.58 -2.87
CA LYS A 39 -19.78 6.12 -4.22
C LYS A 39 -18.65 6.29 -5.22
N GLN A 40 -17.91 7.39 -5.18
CA GLN A 40 -16.77 7.63 -6.07
C GLN A 40 -15.64 6.62 -5.85
N GLU A 41 -15.35 6.27 -4.59
CA GLU A 41 -14.32 5.26 -4.24
C GLU A 41 -14.78 3.83 -4.58
N TYR A 42 -16.06 3.51 -4.39
CA TYR A 42 -16.65 2.22 -4.76
C TYR A 42 -16.82 2.03 -6.27
N GLN A 43 -16.66 3.08 -7.09
CA GLN A 43 -16.44 2.92 -8.53
C GLN A 43 -15.01 2.44 -8.77
N ILE A 44 -14.69 1.27 -8.22
CA ILE A 44 -13.52 0.47 -8.56
C ILE A 44 -13.49 0.43 -10.07
N LYS A 45 -12.46 1.07 -10.63
CA LYS A 45 -12.19 1.11 -12.07
C LYS A 45 -12.39 -0.31 -12.58
N LYS A 46 -13.49 -0.56 -13.30
CA LYS A 46 -13.86 -1.88 -13.85
C LYS A 46 -12.71 -2.33 -14.74
N SER A 47 -11.72 -2.98 -14.14
CA SER A 47 -10.63 -3.56 -14.89
C SER A 47 -11.23 -4.76 -15.59
N ASN A 48 -11.09 -4.80 -16.93
CA ASN A 48 -11.63 -5.91 -17.69
C ASN A 48 -10.94 -7.18 -17.19
N PRO A 49 -11.68 -8.16 -16.63
CA PRO A 49 -11.08 -9.34 -16.00
C PRO A 49 -10.22 -10.13 -17.01
N VAL A 50 -10.56 -10.03 -18.30
CA VAL A 50 -9.80 -10.59 -19.41
C VAL A 50 -8.33 -10.15 -19.43
N ILE A 51 -8.03 -8.90 -19.08
CA ILE A 51 -6.66 -8.36 -19.10
C ILE A 51 -5.82 -8.93 -17.96
N ARG A 52 -6.44 -9.34 -16.84
CA ARG A 52 -5.75 -9.96 -15.69
C ARG A 52 -5.31 -11.39 -16.00
N ILE A 53 -6.10 -12.12 -16.78
CA ILE A 53 -5.86 -13.54 -17.12
C ILE A 53 -4.87 -13.69 -18.29
N LEU A 54 -4.78 -12.67 -19.15
CA LEU A 54 -3.90 -12.72 -20.32
C LEU A 54 -2.41 -12.54 -19.96
N LYS A 55 -2.09 -11.83 -18.86
CA LYS A 55 -0.71 -11.52 -18.45
C LYS A 55 0.21 -12.75 -18.29
N PRO A 56 -0.20 -13.86 -17.65
CA PRO A 56 0.66 -15.06 -17.58
C PRO A 56 0.54 -15.98 -18.81
N VAL A 57 -0.61 -16.03 -19.49
CA VAL A 57 -0.88 -17.00 -20.59
C VAL A 57 -0.17 -16.63 -21.89
N ILE A 58 0.17 -15.35 -22.09
CA ILE A 58 0.92 -14.87 -23.26
C ILE A 58 2.24 -15.63 -23.45
N GLY A 59 2.95 -15.99 -22.36
CA GLY A 59 4.21 -16.73 -22.43
C GLY A 59 4.06 -18.14 -23.03
N ILE A 60 2.96 -18.83 -22.72
CA ILE A 60 2.67 -20.19 -23.20
C ILE A 60 2.29 -20.17 -24.68
N ALA A 61 1.46 -19.21 -25.10
CA ALA A 61 1.10 -19.06 -26.51
C ALA A 61 2.32 -18.67 -27.37
N ALA A 62 3.19 -17.81 -26.85
CA ALA A 62 4.43 -17.43 -27.53
C ALA A 62 5.39 -18.61 -27.71
N SER A 63 5.55 -19.49 -26.71
CA SER A 63 6.44 -20.65 -26.84
C SER A 63 5.93 -21.66 -27.88
N LEU A 64 4.62 -21.93 -27.92
CA LEU A 64 4.01 -22.76 -28.95
C LEU A 64 4.09 -22.12 -30.34
N ALA A 65 3.88 -20.81 -30.43
CA ALA A 65 4.03 -20.08 -31.68
C ALA A 65 5.48 -20.11 -32.20
N ILE A 66 6.47 -19.97 -31.31
CA ILE A 66 7.90 -20.09 -31.65
C ILE A 66 8.21 -21.51 -32.15
N ILE A 67 7.72 -22.56 -31.48
CA ILE A 67 7.92 -23.95 -31.93
C ILE A 67 7.25 -24.16 -33.30
N PHE A 68 6.02 -23.70 -33.48
CA PHE A 68 5.30 -23.82 -34.74
C PHE A 68 5.98 -23.06 -35.88
N MET A 69 6.51 -21.87 -35.57
CA MET A 69 7.30 -21.05 -36.47
C MET A 69 8.64 -21.73 -36.79
N LEU A 70 9.34 -22.34 -35.83
CA LEU A 70 10.57 -23.09 -36.08
C LEU A 70 10.34 -24.32 -36.98
N VAL A 71 9.21 -25.01 -36.81
CA VAL A 71 8.91 -26.23 -37.57
C VAL A 71 8.45 -25.93 -39.00
N ASN A 72 7.57 -24.93 -39.18
CA ASN A 72 6.94 -24.67 -40.47
C ASN A 72 7.60 -23.54 -41.27
N TRP A 73 8.48 -22.75 -40.65
CA TRP A 73 9.17 -21.69 -41.35
C TRP A 73 10.46 -22.23 -41.98
N PRO A 74 10.67 -22.01 -43.29
CA PRO A 74 11.93 -22.36 -43.93
C PRO A 74 12.99 -21.31 -43.58
N PHE A 75 13.41 -21.25 -42.31
CA PHE A 75 14.56 -20.45 -41.95
C PHE A 75 15.77 -21.09 -42.62
N GLY A 76 16.40 -20.32 -43.51
CA GLY A 76 17.39 -20.80 -44.48
C GLY A 76 18.41 -21.75 -43.87
N LYS A 77 18.68 -22.84 -44.58
CA LYS A 77 19.68 -23.85 -44.24
C LYS A 77 21.05 -23.18 -44.10
N SER A 78 21.45 -22.84 -42.89
CA SER A 78 22.83 -22.47 -42.56
C SER A 78 23.47 -23.63 -41.81
N GLU A 79 24.59 -24.12 -42.34
CA GLU A 79 25.37 -25.18 -41.70
C GLU A 79 26.11 -24.60 -40.49
N ILE A 80 25.56 -24.83 -39.29
CA ILE A 80 26.21 -24.46 -38.03
C ILE A 80 27.15 -25.60 -37.63
N ASN A 81 28.42 -25.51 -38.03
CA ASN A 81 29.48 -26.37 -37.50
C ASN A 81 30.12 -25.68 -36.29
N GLN A 82 29.60 -25.91 -35.09
CA GLN A 82 30.24 -25.50 -33.84
C GLN A 82 30.25 -26.66 -32.87
N THR A 83 31.40 -27.31 -32.72
CA THR A 83 31.68 -28.22 -31.60
C THR A 83 31.92 -27.38 -30.35
N ALA A 84 30.89 -27.25 -29.51
CA ALA A 84 31.02 -26.60 -28.21
C ALA A 84 31.64 -27.61 -27.22
N ASN A 85 32.85 -27.32 -26.72
CA ASN A 85 33.35 -27.94 -25.51
C ASN A 85 32.49 -27.46 -24.34
N ILE A 86 31.80 -28.40 -23.69
CA ILE A 86 30.99 -28.10 -22.50
C ILE A 86 31.94 -28.09 -21.30
N GLU A 87 32.42 -26.91 -20.93
CA GLU A 87 33.00 -26.67 -19.62
C GLU A 87 31.83 -26.56 -18.64
N SER A 88 31.61 -27.64 -17.88
CA SER A 88 30.62 -27.74 -16.82
C SER A 88 31.07 -26.91 -15.60
N GLY A 89 30.85 -25.59 -15.68
CA GLY A 89 30.82 -24.71 -14.52
C GLY A 89 29.38 -24.32 -14.23
N LEU A 90 28.74 -24.99 -13.27
CA LEU A 90 27.49 -24.47 -12.70
C LEU A 90 27.85 -23.19 -11.93
N PRO A 91 27.25 -22.03 -12.23
CA PRO A 91 27.41 -20.87 -11.37
C PRO A 91 26.76 -21.21 -10.02
N GLU A 92 27.57 -21.20 -8.97
CA GLU A 92 27.10 -21.34 -7.60
C GLU A 92 26.18 -20.15 -7.30
N TYR A 93 24.87 -20.39 -7.35
CA TYR A 93 23.87 -19.39 -7.03
C TYR A 93 23.95 -19.10 -5.54
N ASN A 94 24.54 -17.96 -5.19
CA ASN A 94 24.66 -17.51 -3.81
C ASN A 94 23.28 -17.04 -3.33
N ILE A 95 22.55 -17.95 -2.70
CA ILE A 95 21.16 -17.77 -2.23
C ILE A 95 21.07 -16.55 -1.31
N GLU A 96 22.11 -16.24 -0.54
CA GLU A 96 22.17 -15.06 0.33
C GLU A 96 21.99 -13.76 -0.46
N ASN A 97 22.76 -13.61 -1.55
CA ASN A 97 22.70 -12.41 -2.40
C ASN A 97 21.37 -12.30 -3.13
N ALA A 98 20.74 -13.43 -3.44
CA ALA A 98 19.41 -13.46 -4.04
C ALA A 98 18.33 -13.01 -3.06
N ILE A 99 18.40 -13.47 -1.80
CA ILE A 99 17.46 -13.05 -0.75
C ILE A 99 17.61 -11.55 -0.47
N ILE A 100 18.85 -11.05 -0.37
CA ILE A 100 19.12 -9.62 -0.16
C ILE A 100 18.57 -8.77 -1.30
N GLY A 101 18.77 -9.18 -2.56
CA GLY A 101 18.24 -8.46 -3.72
C GLY A 101 16.70 -8.45 -3.77
N ILE A 102 16.06 -9.56 -3.38
CA ILE A 102 14.61 -9.63 -3.27
C ILE A 102 14.10 -8.69 -2.16
N MET A 103 14.75 -8.66 -1.00
CA MET A 103 14.38 -7.79 0.11
C MET A 103 14.59 -6.29 -0.20
N GLU A 104 15.63 -5.94 -0.96
CA GLU A 104 15.91 -4.55 -1.35
C GLU A 104 14.91 -4.01 -2.39
N GLU A 105 14.41 -4.88 -3.27
CA GLU A 105 13.44 -4.52 -4.32
C GLU A 105 11.97 -4.65 -3.88
N MET A 106 11.71 -5.25 -2.71
CA MET A 106 10.36 -5.37 -2.17
C MET A 106 9.79 -4.00 -1.79
N ASP A 107 8.54 -3.75 -2.22
CA ASP A 107 7.78 -2.59 -1.76
C ASP A 107 7.22 -2.80 -0.34
N ASP A 108 6.95 -1.71 0.37
CA ASP A 108 6.43 -1.73 1.75
C ASP A 108 5.10 -2.50 1.85
N ILE A 109 4.31 -2.52 0.77
CA ILE A 109 3.01 -3.19 0.70
C ILE A 109 3.18 -4.71 0.66
N SER A 110 4.14 -5.20 -0.13
CA SER A 110 4.50 -6.61 -0.21
C SER A 110 5.18 -7.07 1.07
N LEU A 111 5.98 -6.21 1.69
CA LEU A 111 6.56 -6.46 3.01
C LEU A 111 5.46 -6.57 4.08
N PHE A 112 4.49 -5.66 4.07
CA PHE A 112 3.34 -5.70 4.98
C PHE A 112 2.52 -6.98 4.79
N ALA A 113 2.27 -7.39 3.55
CA ALA A 113 1.54 -8.63 3.26
C ALA A 113 2.25 -9.89 3.76
N ILE A 114 3.59 -9.93 3.75
CA ILE A 114 4.36 -11.04 4.31
C ILE A 114 4.24 -11.05 5.84
N PHE A 115 4.37 -9.90 6.51
CA PHE A 115 4.20 -9.81 7.96
C PHE A 115 2.77 -10.09 8.41
N GLU A 116 1.78 -9.61 7.66
CA GLU A 116 0.36 -9.80 7.95
C GLU A 116 -0.06 -11.27 7.77
N SER A 117 0.61 -12.02 6.88
CA SER A 117 0.37 -13.47 6.76
C SER A 117 0.79 -14.28 8.00
N GLU A 118 1.60 -13.69 8.88
CA GLU A 118 2.10 -14.31 10.11
C GLU A 118 1.35 -13.83 11.37
N ILE A 119 0.55 -12.76 11.24
CA ILE A 119 -0.41 -12.34 12.26
C ILE A 119 -1.65 -13.21 12.05
N GLU A 120 -1.67 -14.39 12.67
CA GLU A 120 -2.95 -15.05 12.95
C GLU A 120 -3.85 -14.02 13.63
N ASP A 121 -5.15 -14.02 13.30
CA ASP A 121 -6.20 -13.25 13.98
C ASP A 121 -6.34 -13.74 15.44
N GLU A 122 -5.27 -13.68 16.24
CA GLU A 122 -5.33 -13.92 17.67
C GLU A 122 -6.16 -12.76 18.23
N PRO A 123 -7.35 -13.03 18.78
CA PRO A 123 -8.16 -11.98 19.36
C PRO A 123 -7.35 -11.35 20.49
N PHE A 124 -7.16 -10.04 20.45
CA PHE A 124 -6.53 -9.28 21.52
C PHE A 124 -7.07 -9.75 22.87
N SER A 125 -6.18 -10.12 23.79
CA SER A 125 -6.60 -10.45 25.15
C SER A 125 -7.18 -9.21 25.82
N ASP A 126 -8.18 -9.39 26.68
CA ASP A 126 -8.79 -8.29 27.43
C ASP A 126 -7.72 -7.50 28.22
N ASP A 127 -6.68 -8.18 28.70
CA ASP A 127 -5.57 -7.57 29.44
C ASP A 127 -4.72 -6.65 28.56
N GLU A 128 -4.48 -7.03 27.31
CA GLU A 128 -3.72 -6.24 26.35
C GLU A 128 -4.51 -5.01 25.87
N LEU A 129 -5.81 -5.18 25.64
CA LEU A 129 -6.73 -4.09 25.35
C LEU A 129 -6.77 -3.07 26.49
N ILE A 130 -6.88 -3.54 27.74
CA ILE A 130 -6.84 -2.68 28.93
C ILE A 130 -5.49 -1.97 29.06
N GLY A 131 -4.39 -2.67 28.79
CA GLY A 131 -3.05 -2.09 28.76
C GLY A 131 -2.94 -0.94 27.76
N TYR A 132 -3.41 -1.15 26.53
CA TYR A 132 -3.39 -0.13 25.48
C TYR A 132 -4.26 1.07 25.83
N LEU A 133 -5.48 0.84 26.33
CA LEU A 133 -6.40 1.90 26.73
C LEU A 133 -5.82 2.73 27.87
N SER A 134 -5.21 2.10 28.88
CA SER A 134 -4.57 2.82 30.00
C SER A 134 -3.34 3.63 29.60
N ALA A 135 -2.64 3.22 28.54
CA ALA A 135 -1.46 3.93 28.04
C ALA A 135 -1.80 5.10 27.12
N ASN A 136 -2.95 5.04 26.42
CA ASN A 136 -3.31 6.00 25.36
C ASN A 136 -4.53 6.86 25.67
N LEU A 137 -5.41 6.46 26.59
CA LEU A 137 -6.52 7.27 27.09
C LEU A 137 -6.21 7.76 28.50
N SER A 138 -6.51 9.03 28.76
CA SER A 138 -6.47 9.55 30.12
C SER A 138 -7.78 9.22 30.85
N ASP A 139 -7.73 9.12 32.19
CA ASP A 139 -8.94 8.93 33.02
C ASP A 139 -10.02 9.99 32.74
N TYR A 140 -9.61 11.17 32.28
CA TYR A 140 -10.50 12.25 31.88
C TYR A 140 -11.27 11.93 30.59
N ASP A 141 -10.63 11.29 29.61
CA ASP A 141 -11.26 10.91 28.34
C ASP A 141 -12.31 9.80 28.57
N ILE A 142 -12.01 8.86 29.48
CA ILE A 142 -12.93 7.78 29.88
C ILE A 142 -14.18 8.34 30.59
N TYR A 143 -14.00 9.39 31.39
CA TYR A 143 -15.10 10.01 32.13
C TYR A 143 -16.07 10.77 31.22
N ILE A 144 -15.58 11.41 30.16
CA ILE A 144 -16.44 12.10 29.19
C ILE A 144 -17.29 11.10 28.41
N GLU A 145 -16.70 9.97 28.00
CA GLU A 145 -17.41 8.94 27.22
C GLU A 145 -18.47 8.19 28.04
N SER A 146 -18.24 7.99 29.35
CA SER A 146 -19.20 7.29 30.23
C SER A 146 -20.34 8.17 30.76
N ALA A 147 -20.29 9.47 30.46
CA ALA A 147 -21.31 10.44 30.88
C ALA A 147 -22.42 10.68 29.83
N GLU A 148 -22.37 9.98 28.70
CA GLU A 148 -23.42 9.93 27.66
C GLU A 148 -24.24 8.63 27.76
#